data_AF-G5AZ91-F1
#
_entry.id   AF-G5AZ91-F1
#
_cell.length_a   1.000
_cell.length_b   1.000
_cell.length_c   1.000
_cell.angle_alpha   90.00
_cell.angle_beta   90.00
_cell.angle_gamma   90.00
#
_symmetry.space_group_name_H-M   'P 1'
#
loop_
_entity.id
_entity.type
_entity.pdbx_description
1 polymer ?
#
loop_
_entity_poly.entity_id
_entity_poly.type
_entity_poly.pdbx_seq_one_letter_code
_entity_poly.pdbx_strand_id
1 'polypeptide(L)'
;MLKMLPIAVTEHDVNVAFQQSAHKVLLDDDNLLPLLYLTIEFHGKEHKDGIQAREGPSRETSPRESPASGWAALGLSYKVQWPLHILFTPAVLEKYNVVFKYLLSVRRVQAELQHCWALQMQRKHLKSTQTDAVKWRLQNHMAFLVDNLQYYLQVDVLESQFSQLLHQINSSQDFESIQLAHDHFLSNLLAQSFILRNLYFIA
;
A
#
# COMPACT_ATOMS: atom_id res chain seq x y z
N MET A 1 -8.96 -13.33 7.09
CA MET A 1 -8.87 -12.33 8.17
C MET A 1 -9.22 -10.94 7.66
N LEU A 2 -8.46 -10.35 6.73
CA LEU A 2 -8.69 -8.98 6.26
C LEU A 2 -9.94 -8.73 5.37
N LYS A 3 -10.65 -9.78 4.94
CA LYS A 3 -11.92 -9.65 4.20
C LYS A 3 -13.09 -9.18 5.08
N MET A 4 -12.98 -9.35 6.39
CA MET A 4 -13.99 -8.89 7.35
C MET A 4 -13.60 -7.52 7.92
N LEU A 5 -14.52 -6.88 8.63
CA LEU A 5 -14.24 -5.67 9.40
C LEU A 5 -13.14 -5.96 10.44
N PRO A 6 -12.19 -5.03 10.64
CA PRO A 6 -11.14 -5.21 11.62
C PRO A 6 -11.70 -5.21 13.05
N ILE A 7 -11.10 -6.06 13.89
CA ILE A 7 -11.36 -6.18 15.33
C ILE A 7 -10.07 -5.86 16.11
N ALA A 8 -10.16 -5.73 17.44
CA ALA A 8 -9.03 -5.31 18.27
C ALA A 8 -7.75 -6.15 18.10
N VAL A 9 -7.88 -7.44 17.78
CA VAL A 9 -6.75 -8.36 17.56
C VAL A 9 -6.22 -8.37 16.12
N THR A 10 -6.94 -7.77 15.16
CA THR A 10 -6.58 -7.84 13.73
C THR A 10 -5.20 -7.28 13.43
N GLU A 11 -4.80 -6.17 14.07
CA GLU A 11 -3.47 -5.60 13.87
C GLU A 11 -2.36 -6.57 14.31
N HIS A 12 -2.52 -7.19 15.48
CA HIS A 12 -1.57 -8.17 15.99
C HIS A 12 -1.47 -9.39 15.06
N ASP A 13 -2.61 -9.99 14.70
CA ASP A 13 -2.66 -11.19 13.85
C ASP A 13 -2.02 -10.94 12.47
N VAL A 14 -2.25 -9.75 11.90
CA VAL A 14 -1.70 -9.35 10.61
C VAL A 14 -0.19 -9.15 10.68
N ASN A 15 0.33 -8.55 11.76
CA ASN A 15 1.77 -8.43 11.97
C ASN A 15 2.46 -9.78 12.16
N VAL A 16 1.84 -10.70 12.92
CA VAL A 16 2.36 -12.08 13.06
C VAL A 16 2.40 -12.78 11.70
N ALA A 17 1.33 -12.67 10.91
CA ALA A 17 1.28 -13.23 9.57
C ALA A 17 2.33 -12.60 8.62
N PHE A 18 2.57 -11.30 8.74
CA PHE A 18 3.58 -10.58 7.98
C PHE A 18 4.99 -11.06 8.32
N GLN A 19 5.35 -11.15 9.60
CA GLN A 19 6.64 -11.67 10.07
C GLN A 19 6.87 -13.12 9.63
N GLN A 20 5.86 -13.98 9.79
CA GLN A 20 5.95 -15.38 9.34
C GLN A 20 6.14 -15.48 7.82
N SER A 21 5.49 -14.62 7.05
CA SER A 21 5.65 -14.58 5.60
C SER A 21 7.02 -14.06 5.20
N ALA A 22 7.52 -13.02 5.88
CA ALA A 22 8.84 -12.45 5.64
C ALA A 22 9.97 -13.46 5.87
N HIS A 23 9.93 -14.19 6.99
CA HIS A 23 10.92 -15.24 7.29
C HIS A 23 10.92 -16.37 6.25
N LYS A 24 9.76 -16.70 5.67
CA LYS A 24 9.66 -17.73 4.63
C LYS A 24 10.21 -17.30 3.27
N VAL A 25 10.30 -16.01 3.02
CA VAL A 25 10.70 -15.43 1.72
C VAL A 25 12.15 -14.91 1.77
N LEU A 26 12.92 -15.28 2.79
CA LEU A 26 14.35 -14.93 2.93
C LEU A 26 14.60 -13.42 2.90
N LEU A 27 13.85 -12.66 3.71
CA LEU A 27 14.34 -11.33 4.12
C LEU A 27 15.55 -11.56 5.02
N ASP A 28 16.75 -11.58 4.42
CA ASP A 28 18.03 -11.93 5.06
C ASP A 28 18.47 -10.92 6.15
N ASP A 29 17.79 -9.77 6.27
CA ASP A 29 18.11 -8.73 7.24
C ASP A 29 17.11 -8.73 8.40
N ASP A 30 17.40 -9.58 9.40
CA ASP A 30 16.68 -9.65 10.67
C ASP A 30 16.61 -8.29 11.39
N ASN A 31 17.46 -7.32 11.04
CA ASN A 31 17.46 -5.99 11.65
C ASN A 31 16.38 -5.05 11.08
N LEU A 32 15.88 -5.31 9.87
CA LEU A 32 14.88 -4.46 9.22
C LEU A 32 13.45 -4.82 9.65
N LEU A 33 13.17 -6.10 9.90
CA LEU A 33 11.83 -6.58 10.24
C LEU A 33 11.23 -5.92 11.50
N PRO A 34 11.98 -5.69 12.59
CA PRO A 34 11.46 -5.00 13.77
C PRO A 34 11.08 -3.54 13.53
N LEU A 35 11.58 -2.94 12.45
CA LEU A 35 11.31 -1.53 12.10
C LEU A 35 10.03 -1.36 11.27
N LEU A 36 9.53 -2.44 10.65
CA LEU A 36 8.34 -2.44 9.80
C LEU A 36 7.16 -3.04 10.55
N TYR A 37 6.05 -2.33 10.58
CA TYR A 37 4.81 -2.83 11.17
C TYR A 37 3.60 -2.44 10.33
N LEU A 38 2.65 -3.36 10.23
CA LEU A 38 1.37 -3.11 9.60
C LEU A 38 0.42 -2.48 10.60
N THR A 39 -0.30 -1.44 10.20
CA THR A 39 -1.27 -0.73 11.03
C THR A 39 -2.68 -1.05 10.59
N ILE A 40 -3.63 -1.03 11.53
CA ILE A 40 -5.06 -1.16 11.21
C ILE A 40 -5.80 0.06 11.75
N GLU A 41 -6.33 0.88 10.85
CA GLU A 41 -7.21 1.99 11.22
C GLU A 41 -8.56 1.44 11.73
N PHE A 42 -8.77 1.51 13.04
CA PHE A 42 -10.02 1.09 13.70
C PHE A 42 -10.58 2.24 14.54
N HIS A 43 -11.86 2.57 14.37
CA HIS A 43 -12.52 3.73 14.99
C HIS A 43 -12.73 3.58 16.52
N GLY A 44 -12.24 2.51 17.15
CA GLY A 44 -12.28 2.32 18.60
C GLY A 44 -11.06 2.83 19.37
N LYS A 45 -10.05 3.42 18.70
CA LYS A 45 -8.97 4.14 19.39
C LYS A 45 -9.45 5.56 19.74
N GLU A 46 -10.17 5.70 20.85
CA GLU A 46 -10.27 7.01 21.51
C GLU A 46 -8.85 7.44 21.90
N HIS A 47 -8.38 8.53 21.29
CA HIS A 47 -7.12 9.16 21.63
C HIS A 47 -7.26 9.80 23.03
N LYS A 48 -7.02 9.01 24.08
CA LYS A 48 -6.74 9.55 25.41
C LYS A 48 -5.29 10.03 25.47
N ASP A 49 -5.00 11.13 24.77
CA ASP A 49 -3.91 12.02 25.18
C ASP A 49 -4.54 13.19 25.91
N GLY A 50 -4.56 13.08 27.24
CA GLY A 50 -4.83 14.22 28.09
C GLY A 50 -3.60 15.13 28.11
N ILE A 51 -3.78 16.40 27.72
CA ILE A 51 -3.31 17.61 28.40
C ILE A 51 -4.12 18.81 27.85
N GLN A 52 -5.00 19.32 28.73
CA GLN A 52 -5.57 20.67 28.91
C GLN A 52 -5.72 21.67 27.73
N ALA A 53 -7.00 21.93 27.43
CA ALA A 53 -7.68 23.23 27.30
C ALA A 53 -7.00 24.41 26.57
N ARG A 54 -7.49 24.68 25.34
CA ARG A 54 -7.85 26.03 24.88
C ARG A 54 -8.90 25.93 23.77
N GLU A 55 -10.06 26.54 24.02
CA GLU A 55 -11.20 26.59 23.10
C GLU A 55 -10.83 27.34 21.81
N GLY A 56 -11.06 26.69 20.67
CA GLY A 56 -10.97 27.23 19.32
C GLY A 56 -11.97 26.50 18.42
N PRO A 57 -12.55 27.15 17.40
CA PRO A 57 -13.80 26.71 16.79
C PRO A 57 -13.63 25.39 16.04
N SER A 58 -14.61 24.53 16.27
CA SER A 58 -14.78 23.18 15.73
C SER A 58 -14.47 23.13 14.23
N ARG A 59 -13.32 22.56 13.87
CA ARG A 59 -13.09 22.06 12.52
C ARG A 59 -14.07 20.90 12.31
N GLU A 60 -15.05 21.10 11.45
CA GLU A 60 -15.92 20.06 10.93
C GLU A 60 -15.06 18.90 10.41
N THR A 61 -14.96 17.85 11.21
CA THR A 61 -14.40 16.58 10.78
C THR A 61 -15.39 15.99 9.79
N SER A 62 -15.07 16.12 8.50
CA SER A 62 -15.70 15.31 7.45
C SER A 62 -15.79 13.86 7.92
N PRO A 63 -16.95 13.19 7.78
CA PRO A 63 -17.12 11.84 8.29
C PRO A 63 -16.18 10.92 7.50
N ARG A 64 -15.02 10.58 8.09
CA ARG A 64 -14.14 9.56 7.54
C ARG A 64 -14.93 8.27 7.52
N GLU A 65 -15.33 7.83 6.33
CA GLU A 65 -16.07 6.58 6.13
C GLU A 65 -15.34 5.45 6.86
N SER A 66 -16.07 4.70 7.68
CA SER A 66 -15.52 3.53 8.36
C SER A 66 -14.95 2.56 7.32
N PRO A 67 -13.72 2.02 7.49
CA PRO A 67 -13.12 1.18 6.47
C PRO A 67 -14.00 -0.04 6.20
N ALA A 68 -14.43 -0.18 4.94
CA ALA A 68 -15.39 -1.21 4.52
C ALA A 68 -14.85 -2.65 4.67
N SER A 69 -13.54 -2.81 4.90
CA SER A 69 -12.89 -4.10 5.17
C SER A 69 -11.55 -3.89 5.88
N GLY A 70 -11.01 -4.93 6.51
CA GLY A 70 -9.67 -4.90 7.11
C GLY A 70 -8.59 -4.52 6.10
N TRP A 71 -8.78 -4.81 4.82
CA TRP A 71 -7.86 -4.36 3.78
C TRP A 71 -7.87 -2.86 3.52
N ALA A 72 -9.02 -2.21 3.64
CA ALA A 72 -9.12 -0.75 3.51
C ALA A 72 -8.50 -0.05 4.74
N ALA A 73 -8.56 -0.71 5.89
CA ALA A 73 -7.95 -0.25 7.14
C ALA A 73 -6.43 -0.49 7.23
N LEU A 74 -5.87 -1.32 6.36
CA LEU A 74 -4.48 -1.75 6.41
C LEU A 74 -3.55 -0.63 5.95
N GLY A 75 -2.60 -0.25 6.79
CA GLY A 75 -1.48 0.61 6.46
C GLY A 75 -0.13 -0.05 6.74
N LEU A 76 0.92 0.62 6.30
CA LEU A 76 2.30 0.31 6.62
C LEU A 76 2.88 1.46 7.42
N SER A 77 3.65 1.13 8.44
CA SER A 77 4.42 2.10 9.19
C SER A 77 5.85 1.63 9.39
N TYR A 78 6.77 2.60 9.41
CA TYR A 78 8.19 2.39 9.50
C TYR A 78 8.78 3.24 10.63
N LYS A 79 9.49 2.58 11.56
CA LYS A 79 10.15 3.24 12.69
C LYS A 79 11.50 3.81 12.25
N VAL A 80 11.46 5.03 11.73
CA VAL A 80 12.66 5.77 11.31
C VAL A 80 13.59 6.01 12.51
N GLN A 81 14.86 5.66 12.34
CA GLN A 81 15.90 5.91 13.34
C GLN A 81 16.55 7.28 13.12
N TRP A 82 17.04 7.87 14.21
CA TRP A 82 17.91 9.05 14.12
C TRP A 82 19.20 8.67 13.34
N PRO A 83 19.71 9.53 12.44
CA PRO A 83 19.28 10.90 12.13
C PRO A 83 18.25 11.01 10.99
N LEU A 84 17.83 9.91 10.36
CA LEU A 84 17.06 9.95 9.10
C LEU A 84 15.64 10.53 9.20
N HIS A 85 15.10 10.72 10.40
CA HIS A 85 13.80 11.36 10.65
C HIS A 85 13.66 12.79 10.07
N ILE A 86 14.78 13.49 9.81
CA ILE A 86 14.75 14.81 9.16
C ILE A 86 14.30 14.72 7.68
N LEU A 87 14.54 13.59 7.02
CA LEU A 87 14.13 13.32 5.65
C LEU A 87 12.80 12.55 5.62
N PHE A 88 12.68 11.49 6.43
CA PHE A 88 11.46 10.68 6.54
C PHE A 88 10.53 11.21 7.63
N THR A 89 10.00 12.40 7.38
CA THR A 89 9.00 13.01 8.26
C THR A 89 7.68 12.22 8.27
N PRO A 90 6.81 12.38 9.28
CA PRO A 90 5.49 11.73 9.29
C PRO A 90 4.67 11.98 8.02
N ALA A 91 4.74 13.20 7.45
CA ALA A 91 4.05 13.54 6.21
C ALA A 91 4.60 12.79 4.99
N VAL A 92 5.92 12.56 4.95
CA VAL A 92 6.56 11.75 3.92
C VAL A 92 6.16 10.27 4.04
N LEU A 93 6.16 9.73 5.26
CA LEU A 93 5.75 8.34 5.50
C LEU A 93 4.28 8.10 5.12
N GLU A 94 3.41 9.08 5.34
CA GLU A 94 2.00 8.98 4.91
C GLU A 94 1.87 8.89 3.38
N LYS A 95 2.64 9.67 2.63
CA LYS A 95 2.69 9.57 1.16
C LYS A 95 3.17 8.19 0.71
N TYR A 96 4.18 7.62 1.37
CA TYR A 96 4.60 6.24 1.10
C TYR A 96 3.52 5.22 1.44
N ASN A 97 2.80 5.40 2.55
CA ASN A 97 1.68 4.54 2.94
C ASN A 97 0.57 4.56 1.89
N VAL A 98 0.27 5.73 1.30
CA VAL A 98 -0.68 5.85 0.18
C VAL A 98 -0.22 5.04 -1.04
N VAL A 99 1.05 5.17 -1.45
CA VAL A 99 1.63 4.37 -2.55
C VAL A 99 1.56 2.88 -2.22
N PHE A 100 1.94 2.48 -1.00
CA PHE A 100 1.87 1.11 -0.51
C PHE A 100 0.45 0.53 -0.62
N LYS A 101 -0.57 1.22 -0.08
CA LYS A 101 -1.97 0.78 -0.11
C LYS A 101 -2.43 0.56 -1.56
N TYR A 102 -2.05 1.45 -2.48
CA TYR A 102 -2.38 1.32 -3.90
C TYR A 102 -1.71 0.10 -4.55
N LEU A 103 -0.38 -0.05 -4.40
CA LEU A 103 0.36 -1.17 -4.97
C LEU A 103 -0.12 -2.51 -4.41
N LEU A 104 -0.43 -2.56 -3.11
CA LEU A 104 -1.01 -3.74 -2.47
C LEU A 104 -2.38 -4.08 -3.06
N SER A 105 -3.23 -3.08 -3.35
CA SER A 105 -4.52 -3.30 -3.99
C SER A 105 -4.37 -3.95 -5.37
N VAL A 106 -3.47 -3.43 -6.21
CA VAL A 106 -3.17 -4.00 -7.54
C VAL A 106 -2.69 -5.45 -7.41
N ARG A 107 -1.73 -5.70 -6.50
CA ARG A 107 -1.19 -7.06 -6.28
C ARG A 107 -2.25 -8.04 -5.78
N ARG A 108 -3.20 -7.58 -4.97
CA ARG A 108 -4.31 -8.40 -4.49
C ARG A 108 -5.29 -8.75 -5.59
N VAL A 109 -5.67 -7.80 -6.45
CA VAL A 109 -6.54 -8.07 -7.60
C VAL A 109 -5.88 -9.11 -8.52
N GLN A 110 -4.57 -8.98 -8.76
CA GLN A 110 -3.80 -9.96 -9.52
C GLN A 110 -3.87 -11.37 -8.88
N ALA A 111 -3.61 -11.47 -7.57
CA ALA A 111 -3.66 -12.74 -6.85
C ALA A 111 -5.08 -13.36 -6.84
N GLU A 112 -6.13 -12.55 -6.72
CA GLU A 112 -7.52 -13.01 -6.77
C GLU A 112 -7.89 -13.51 -8.18
N LEU A 113 -7.45 -12.84 -9.24
CA LEU A 113 -7.62 -13.29 -10.62
C LEU A 113 -6.92 -14.64 -10.89
N GLN A 114 -5.69 -14.80 -10.38
CA GLN A 114 -4.94 -16.07 -10.45
C GLN A 114 -5.64 -17.18 -9.66
N HIS A 115 -6.16 -16.87 -8.47
CA HIS A 115 -6.88 -17.84 -7.65
C HIS A 115 -8.19 -18.30 -8.33
N CYS A 116 -8.96 -17.36 -8.87
CA CYS A 116 -10.16 -17.67 -9.66
C CYS A 116 -9.83 -18.59 -10.84
N TRP A 117 -8.70 -18.37 -11.51
CA TRP A 117 -8.26 -19.20 -12.64
C TRP A 117 -7.92 -20.62 -12.19
N ALA A 118 -7.18 -20.76 -11.08
CA ALA A 118 -6.83 -22.06 -10.51
C ALA A 118 -8.09 -22.86 -10.13
N LEU A 119 -9.06 -22.24 -9.45
CA LEU A 119 -10.34 -22.88 -9.09
C LEU A 119 -11.14 -23.33 -10.33
N GLN A 120 -11.14 -22.53 -11.38
CA GLN A 120 -11.83 -22.88 -12.62
C GLN A 120 -11.12 -23.99 -13.40
N MET A 121 -9.77 -24.03 -13.37
CA MET A 121 -8.98 -25.11 -13.96
C MET A 121 -9.32 -26.45 -13.31
N GLN A 122 -9.47 -26.48 -11.98
CA GLN A 122 -9.90 -27.69 -11.24
C GLN A 122 -11.31 -28.16 -11.65
N ARG A 123 -12.17 -27.25 -12.10
CA ARG A 123 -13.55 -27.54 -12.52
C ARG A 123 -13.70 -27.92 -13.99
N LYS A 124 -12.63 -27.90 -14.80
CA LYS A 124 -12.68 -28.28 -16.23
C LYS A 124 -13.14 -29.71 -16.50
N HIS A 125 -13.19 -30.56 -15.48
CA HIS A 125 -13.78 -31.90 -15.55
C HIS A 125 -15.33 -31.90 -15.54
N LEU A 126 -15.99 -30.76 -15.36
CA LEU A 126 -17.44 -30.59 -15.43
C LEU A 126 -17.86 -30.04 -16.80
N LYS A 127 -19.07 -30.38 -17.26
CA LYS A 127 -19.59 -29.94 -18.57
C LYS A 127 -19.56 -28.41 -18.68
N SER A 128 -18.77 -27.90 -19.61
CA SER A 128 -18.61 -26.46 -19.90
C SER A 128 -19.88 -25.91 -20.57
N THR A 129 -20.40 -24.78 -20.06
CA THR A 129 -21.52 -24.06 -20.67
C THR A 129 -21.02 -22.87 -21.50
N GLN A 130 -21.84 -22.36 -22.43
CA GLN A 130 -21.52 -21.14 -23.19
C GLN A 130 -21.23 -19.93 -22.29
N THR A 131 -21.83 -19.87 -21.09
CA THR A 131 -21.58 -18.80 -20.12
C THR A 131 -20.17 -18.87 -19.52
N ASP A 132 -19.58 -20.06 -19.44
CA ASP A 132 -18.23 -20.27 -18.92
C ASP A 132 -17.17 -19.75 -19.91
N ALA A 133 -17.43 -19.86 -21.21
CA ALA A 133 -16.55 -19.29 -22.25
C ALA A 133 -16.46 -17.76 -22.17
N VAL A 134 -17.58 -17.07 -21.92
CA VAL A 134 -17.60 -15.60 -21.77
C VAL A 134 -16.85 -15.19 -20.50
N LYS A 135 -17.06 -15.89 -19.39
CA LYS A 135 -16.32 -15.67 -18.14
C LYS A 135 -14.82 -15.89 -18.33
N TRP A 136 -14.43 -16.94 -19.06
CA TRP A 136 -13.03 -17.23 -19.41
C TRP A 136 -12.37 -16.10 -20.18
N ARG A 137 -13.05 -15.60 -21.22
CA ARG A 137 -12.52 -14.49 -22.02
C ARG A 137 -12.36 -13.22 -21.19
N LEU A 138 -13.36 -12.87 -20.39
CA LEU A 138 -13.30 -11.71 -19.51
C LEU A 138 -12.15 -11.83 -18.51
N GLN A 139 -11.99 -12.99 -17.87
CA GLN A 139 -10.93 -13.22 -16.91
C GLN A 139 -9.54 -13.11 -17.55
N ASN A 140 -9.33 -13.71 -18.72
CA ASN A 140 -8.06 -13.60 -19.44
C ASN A 140 -7.74 -12.14 -19.80
N HIS A 141 -8.74 -11.39 -20.25
CA HIS A 141 -8.56 -9.97 -20.55
C HIS A 141 -8.21 -9.16 -19.31
N MET A 142 -8.89 -9.40 -18.18
CA MET A 142 -8.62 -8.70 -16.92
C MET A 142 -7.26 -9.09 -16.33
N ALA A 143 -6.86 -10.36 -16.41
CA ALA A 143 -5.54 -10.81 -16.01
C ALA A 143 -4.45 -10.12 -16.84
N PHE A 144 -4.59 -10.13 -18.17
CA PHE A 144 -3.70 -9.41 -19.07
C PHE A 144 -3.61 -7.92 -18.73
N LEU A 145 -4.73 -7.26 -18.50
CA LEU A 145 -4.77 -5.85 -18.11
C LEU A 145 -3.99 -5.59 -16.81
N VAL A 146 -4.25 -6.39 -15.77
CA VAL A 146 -3.63 -6.22 -14.45
C VAL A 146 -2.14 -6.55 -14.49
N ASP A 147 -1.72 -7.56 -15.24
CA ASP A 147 -0.31 -7.92 -15.41
C ASP A 147 0.47 -6.80 -16.12
N ASN A 148 -0.10 -6.21 -17.19
CA ASN A 148 0.52 -5.07 -17.87
C ASN A 148 0.55 -3.81 -16.98
N LEU A 149 -0.50 -3.56 -16.20
CA LEU A 149 -0.53 -2.47 -15.24
C LEU A 149 0.55 -2.66 -14.16
N GLN A 150 0.71 -3.88 -13.64
CA GLN A 150 1.75 -4.19 -12.67
C GLN A 150 3.15 -3.96 -13.28
N TYR A 151 3.37 -4.40 -14.52
CA TYR A 151 4.62 -4.19 -15.23
C TYR A 151 4.95 -2.70 -15.35
N TYR A 152 4.00 -1.89 -15.85
CA TYR A 152 4.16 -0.44 -15.95
C TYR A 152 4.52 0.19 -14.60
N LEU A 153 3.77 -0.15 -13.54
CA LEU A 153 4.02 0.40 -12.21
C LEU A 153 5.41 0.02 -11.68
N GLN A 154 5.87 -1.20 -11.92
CA GLN A 154 7.16 -1.68 -11.42
C GLN A 154 8.34 -1.13 -12.21
N VAL A 155 8.32 -1.27 -13.53
CA VAL A 155 9.48 -0.96 -14.38
C VAL A 155 9.49 0.52 -14.76
N ASP A 156 8.42 0.99 -15.37
CA ASP A 156 8.39 2.33 -15.96
C ASP A 156 8.24 3.44 -14.91
N VAL A 157 7.60 3.13 -13.77
CA VAL A 157 7.40 4.09 -12.67
C VAL A 157 8.38 3.86 -11.53
N LEU A 158 8.27 2.75 -10.79
CA LEU A 158 9.04 2.55 -9.56
C LEU A 158 10.55 2.45 -9.81
N GLU A 159 10.98 1.55 -10.70
CA GLU A 159 12.41 1.32 -10.98
C GLU A 159 13.06 2.53 -11.64
N SER A 160 12.39 3.14 -12.63
CA SER A 160 12.83 4.37 -13.29
C SER A 160 13.01 5.52 -12.30
N GLN A 161 11.98 5.83 -11.50
CA GLN A 161 12.04 6.94 -10.54
C GLN A 161 13.05 6.67 -9.42
N PHE A 162 13.16 5.42 -8.96
CA PHE A 162 14.13 5.06 -7.91
C PHE A 162 15.57 5.16 -8.41
N SER A 163 15.84 4.75 -9.66
CA SER A 163 17.14 4.89 -10.29
C SER A 163 17.58 6.35 -10.41
N GLN A 164 16.63 7.24 -10.78
CA GLN A 164 16.89 8.68 -10.83
C GLN A 164 17.21 9.24 -9.43
N LEU A 165 16.45 8.84 -8.40
CA LEU A 165 16.71 9.26 -7.02
C LEU A 165 18.10 8.81 -6.56
N LEU A 166 18.44 7.53 -6.76
CA LEU A 166 19.76 7.01 -6.39
C LEU A 166 20.90 7.74 -7.11
N HIS A 167 20.73 8.07 -8.40
CA HIS A 167 21.71 8.85 -9.13
C HIS A 167 21.94 10.25 -8.52
N GLN A 168 20.87 10.93 -8.10
CA GLN A 168 20.97 12.23 -7.43
C GLN A 168 21.60 12.11 -6.04
N ILE A 169 21.25 11.09 -5.26
CA ILE A 169 21.85 10.83 -3.95
C ILE A 169 23.36 10.56 -4.06
N ASN A 170 23.78 9.81 -5.08
CA ASN A 170 25.19 9.45 -5.26
C ASN A 170 26.03 10.57 -5.88
N SER A 171 25.40 11.52 -6.59
CA SER A 171 26.10 12.62 -7.25
C SER A 171 26.10 13.92 -6.46
N SER A 172 25.26 14.03 -5.41
CA SER A 172 25.18 15.21 -4.53
C SER A 172 25.82 14.95 -3.17
N GLN A 173 26.48 15.97 -2.62
CA GLN A 173 26.93 16.01 -1.21
C GLN A 173 26.09 16.98 -0.37
N ASP A 174 25.13 17.67 -1.00
CA ASP A 174 24.24 18.62 -0.35
C ASP A 174 22.93 17.95 0.09
N PHE A 175 22.60 18.12 1.37
CA PHE A 175 21.41 17.55 1.97
C PHE A 175 20.14 18.15 1.38
N GLU A 176 20.10 19.46 1.12
CA GLU A 176 18.90 20.12 0.57
C GLU A 176 18.59 19.60 -0.84
N SER A 177 19.62 19.39 -1.66
CA SER A 177 19.50 18.75 -2.97
C SER A 177 18.97 17.32 -2.89
N ILE A 178 19.42 16.52 -1.93
CA ILE A 178 18.91 15.16 -1.69
C ILE A 178 17.44 15.20 -1.25
N GLN A 179 17.09 16.11 -0.33
CA GLN A 179 15.72 16.29 0.14
C GLN A 179 14.78 16.66 -1.00
N LEU A 180 15.17 17.61 -1.85
CA LEU A 180 14.40 18.02 -3.03
C LEU A 180 14.22 16.87 -4.03
N ALA A 181 15.28 16.11 -4.30
CA ALA A 181 15.22 14.95 -5.19
C ALA A 181 14.25 13.87 -4.65
N HIS A 182 14.26 13.64 -3.33
CA HIS A 182 13.34 12.73 -2.67
C HIS A 182 11.88 13.20 -2.73
N ASP A 183 11.62 14.50 -2.53
CA ASP A 183 10.28 15.07 -2.67
C ASP A 183 9.73 14.97 -4.10
N HIS A 184 10.59 15.20 -5.10
CA HIS A 184 10.26 15.02 -6.50
C HIS A 184 9.98 13.54 -6.83
N PHE A 185 10.83 12.62 -6.35
CA PHE A 185 10.62 11.18 -6.48
C PHE A 185 9.23 10.77 -5.99
N LEU A 186 8.87 11.13 -4.76
CA LEU A 186 7.61 10.70 -4.16
C LEU A 186 6.39 11.35 -4.82
N SER A 187 6.52 12.61 -5.25
CA SER A 187 5.48 13.31 -6.01
C SER A 187 5.23 12.63 -7.37
N ASN A 188 6.29 12.21 -8.05
CA ASN A 188 6.19 11.48 -9.32
C ASN A 188 5.61 10.09 -9.16
N LEU A 189 5.98 9.36 -8.10
CA LEU A 189 5.35 8.07 -7.81
C LEU A 189 3.83 8.22 -7.69
N LEU A 190 3.35 9.21 -6.93
CA LEU A 190 1.93 9.46 -6.77
C LEU A 190 1.26 9.90 -8.10
N ALA A 191 1.94 10.73 -8.89
CA ALA A 191 1.41 11.23 -10.16
C ALA A 191 1.31 10.14 -11.23
N GLN A 192 2.41 9.44 -11.47
CA GLN A 192 2.55 8.45 -12.54
C GLN A 192 1.85 7.12 -12.19
N SER A 193 1.67 6.81 -10.90
CA SER A 193 0.83 5.68 -10.48
C SER A 193 -0.67 5.96 -10.58
N PHE A 194 -1.08 7.10 -11.14
CA PHE A 194 -2.48 7.58 -11.25
C PHE A 194 -3.18 7.85 -9.90
N ILE A 195 -2.43 7.88 -8.80
CA ILE A 195 -2.98 8.09 -7.45
C ILE A 195 -3.43 9.55 -7.27
N LEU A 196 -2.65 10.51 -7.76
CA LEU A 196 -3.03 11.93 -7.67
C LEU A 196 -4.33 12.26 -8.40
N ARG A 197 -4.69 11.50 -9.44
CA ARG A 197 -5.93 11.74 -10.21
C ARG A 197 -7.19 11.34 -9.42
N ASN A 198 -7.07 10.43 -8.43
CA ASN A 198 -8.17 10.05 -7.54
C ASN A 198 -8.41 11.05 -6.40
N LEU A 199 -7.41 11.86 -6.01
CA LEU A 199 -7.55 12.84 -4.93
C LEU A 199 -8.36 14.10 -5.34
N TYR A 200 -8.45 14.40 -6.65
CA TYR A 200 -9.26 15.51 -7.17
C TYR A 200 -10.73 15.14 -7.46
N PHE A 201 -11.13 13.87 -7.30
CA PHE A 201 -12.51 13.43 -7.48
C PHE A 201 -13.32 13.37 -6.18
N ILE A 202 -12.69 13.72 -5.04
CA ILE A 202 -13.28 13.70 -3.69
C ILE A 202 -13.15 15.08 -3.01
N ALA A 203 -13.07 16.15 -3.80
CA ALA A 203 -13.14 17.54 -3.33
C ALA A 203 -14.36 18.24 -3.95
#